data_AF-A0A7S0ZW59-F1
#
_entry.id   AF-A0A7S0ZW59-F1
#
_cell.length_a   1.000
_cell.length_b   1.000
_cell.length_c   1.000
_cell.angle_alpha   90.00
_cell.angle_beta   90.00
_cell.angle_gamma   90.00
#
_symmetry.space_group_name_H-M   'P 1'
#
loop_
_entity.id
_entity.type
_entity.pdbx_description
1 polymer ?
#
loop_
_entity_poly.entity_id
_entity_poly.type
_entity_poly.pdbx_seq_one_letter_code
_entity_poly.pdbx_strand_id
1 'polypeptide(L)'
;RLLRLIRFVKVSKFMEDFTDQDLPDAVRAALRTVSTTLVVLWLAHLTSCAWYAQGKFAEDYQRGWLTTLRNSHSQDYTYTTSFHWSIAQLTLGASEVTASTTLERLFSVVMLFLGLIFSSVLSSSLSVAMIGRQMQYREQD
;
A
#
# COMPACT_ATOMS: atom_id res chain seq x y z
N ARG A 1 -0.81 19.42 -2.92
CA ARG A 1 -1.53 18.14 -3.21
C ARG A 1 -1.49 17.16 -2.03
N LEU A 2 -0.55 17.30 -1.08
CA LEU A 2 -0.48 16.50 0.15
C LEU A 2 -1.67 16.68 1.13
N LEU A 3 -2.31 17.86 1.17
CA LEU A 3 -3.48 18.11 2.04
C LEU A 3 -4.71 17.24 1.71
N ARG A 4 -4.78 16.68 0.49
CA ARG A 4 -5.83 15.70 0.12
C ARG A 4 -5.63 14.35 0.81
N LEU A 5 -4.41 14.03 1.23
CA LEU A 5 -4.06 12.79 1.92
C LEU A 5 -4.60 12.76 3.36
N ILE A 6 -4.69 13.93 4.02
CA ILE A 6 -5.27 14.08 5.37
C ILE A 6 -6.76 13.71 5.37
N ARG A 7 -7.48 13.96 4.27
CA ARG A 7 -8.89 13.56 4.16
C ARG A 7 -9.06 12.04 4.15
N PHE A 8 -8.11 11.29 3.62
CA PHE A 8 -8.18 9.83 3.58
C PHE A 8 -8.05 9.21 4.97
N VAL A 9 -7.17 9.76 5.82
CA VAL A 9 -7.07 9.39 7.24
C VAL A 9 -8.37 9.71 7.98
N LYS A 10 -9.02 10.83 7.63
CA LYS A 10 -10.32 11.21 8.20
C LYS A 10 -11.44 10.25 7.76
N VAL A 11 -11.42 9.74 6.53
CA VAL A 11 -12.37 8.71 6.05
C VAL A 11 -12.15 7.38 6.76
N SER A 12 -10.89 6.99 6.99
CA SER A 12 -10.57 5.78 7.77
C SER A 12 -11.08 5.87 9.20
N LYS A 13 -10.87 7.01 9.88
CA LYS A 13 -11.46 7.27 11.21
C LYS A 13 -12.98 7.30 11.20
N PHE A 14 -13.58 7.91 10.16
CA PHE A 14 -15.03 7.95 10.00
C PHE A 14 -15.61 6.53 9.87
N MET A 15 -14.95 5.62 9.16
CA MET A 15 -15.40 4.20 9.07
C MET A 15 -15.30 3.45 10.41
N GLU A 16 -14.37 3.86 11.28
CA GLU A 16 -14.24 3.32 12.64
C GLU A 16 -15.44 3.73 13.50
N ASP A 17 -15.92 4.98 13.40
CA ASP A 17 -17.14 5.44 14.09
C ASP A 17 -18.42 4.70 13.62
N PHE A 18 -18.52 4.28 12.36
CA PHE A 18 -19.67 3.45 11.90
C PHE A 18 -19.62 2.01 12.40
N THR A 19 -18.46 1.56 12.88
CA THR A 19 -18.32 0.20 13.43
C THR A 19 -19.03 0.09 14.79
N ASP A 20 -19.36 1.19 15.47
CA ASP A 20 -20.08 1.18 16.76
C ASP A 20 -21.61 1.15 16.65
N GLN A 21 -22.17 1.20 15.45
CA GLN A 21 -23.61 0.95 15.27
C GLN A 21 -23.91 -0.56 15.28
N ASP A 22 -25.14 -0.92 15.66
CA ASP A 22 -25.71 -2.28 15.64
C ASP A 22 -25.83 -2.84 14.20
N LEU A 23 -24.69 -2.95 13.52
CA LEU A 23 -24.58 -3.50 12.18
C LEU A 23 -24.44 -5.03 12.25
N PRO A 24 -25.05 -5.76 11.30
CA PRO A 24 -24.83 -7.20 11.17
C PRO A 24 -23.34 -7.55 11.03
N ASP A 25 -22.91 -8.66 11.62
CA ASP A 25 -21.49 -9.09 11.65
C ASP A 25 -20.83 -9.20 10.26
N ALA A 26 -21.62 -9.56 9.24
CA ALA A 26 -21.18 -9.61 7.85
C ALA A 26 -20.79 -8.21 7.33
N VAL A 27 -21.60 -7.19 7.63
CA VAL A 27 -21.37 -5.80 7.21
C VAL A 27 -20.15 -5.24 7.93
N ARG A 28 -20.02 -5.50 9.24
CA ARG A 28 -18.85 -5.11 10.05
C ARG A 28 -17.54 -5.64 9.47
N ALA A 29 -17.49 -6.92 9.10
CA ALA A 29 -16.29 -7.51 8.52
C ALA A 29 -15.98 -7.01 7.10
N ALA A 30 -17.01 -6.77 6.29
CA ALA A 30 -16.84 -6.14 4.98
C ALA A 30 -16.25 -4.73 5.11
N LEU A 31 -16.79 -3.89 6.01
CA LEU A 31 -16.29 -2.54 6.28
C LEU A 31 -14.83 -2.54 6.75
N ARG A 32 -14.46 -3.47 7.66
CA ARG A 32 -13.07 -3.62 8.11
C ARG A 32 -12.11 -4.01 6.98
N THR A 33 -12.54 -4.91 6.10
CA THR A 33 -11.76 -5.35 4.93
C THR A 33 -11.57 -4.21 3.93
N VAL A 34 -12.64 -3.47 3.62
CA VAL A 34 -12.60 -2.31 2.73
C VAL A 34 -11.70 -1.21 3.31
N SER A 35 -11.85 -0.89 4.60
CA SER A 35 -11.00 0.09 5.29
C SER A 35 -9.53 -0.29 5.20
N THR A 36 -9.18 -1.55 5.48
CA THR A 36 -7.80 -2.05 5.38
C THR A 36 -7.26 -1.93 3.94
N THR A 37 -8.08 -2.27 2.95
CA THR A 37 -7.72 -2.16 1.53
C THR A 37 -7.46 -0.71 1.12
N LEU A 38 -8.29 0.23 1.58
CA LEU A 38 -8.12 1.66 1.32
C LEU A 38 -6.82 2.19 1.93
N VAL A 39 -6.45 1.73 3.12
CA VAL A 39 -5.17 2.08 3.75
C VAL A 39 -4.00 1.56 2.91
N VAL A 40 -4.05 0.32 2.41
CA VAL A 40 -3.03 -0.25 1.51
C VAL A 40 -2.88 0.59 0.24
N LEU A 41 -3.99 0.91 -0.43
CA LEU A 41 -3.98 1.72 -1.66
C LEU A 41 -3.41 3.12 -1.41
N TRP A 42 -3.72 3.70 -0.25
CA TRP A 42 -3.19 5.00 0.14
C TRP A 42 -1.69 4.95 0.38
N LEU A 43 -1.19 3.94 1.11
CA LEU A 43 0.24 3.72 1.28
C LEU A 43 0.94 3.51 -0.07
N ALA A 44 0.35 2.70 -0.96
CA ALA A 44 0.87 2.47 -2.31
C ALA A 44 0.99 3.76 -3.13
N HIS A 45 0.02 4.69 -3.01
CA HIS A 45 0.08 5.99 -3.68
C HIS A 45 1.18 6.90 -3.10
N LEU A 46 1.37 6.88 -1.77
CA LEU A 46 2.45 7.63 -1.13
C LEU A 46 3.82 7.15 -1.59
N THR A 47 4.01 5.83 -1.60
CA THR A 47 5.26 5.20 -2.02
C THR A 47 5.48 5.39 -3.51
N SER A 48 4.43 5.42 -4.34
CA SER A 48 4.58 5.65 -5.78
C SER A 48 4.97 7.08 -6.09
N CYS A 49 4.39 8.04 -5.37
CA CYS A 49 4.78 9.44 -5.46
C CYS A 49 6.23 9.65 -4.99
N ALA A 50 6.64 8.98 -3.91
CA ALA A 50 8.02 9.03 -3.43
C ALA A 50 9.00 8.40 -4.45
N TRP A 51 8.64 7.25 -5.03
CA TRP A 51 9.43 6.58 -6.06
C TRP A 51 9.56 7.42 -7.34
N TYR A 52 8.47 8.05 -7.77
CA TYR A 52 8.47 8.99 -8.90
C TYR A 52 9.29 10.25 -8.63
N ALA A 53 9.22 10.81 -7.41
CA ALA A 53 10.05 11.93 -7.01
C ALA A 53 11.55 11.55 -7.04
N GLN A 54 11.89 10.37 -6.51
CA GLN A 54 13.26 9.86 -6.55
C GLN A 54 13.77 9.68 -7.99
N GLY A 55 12.92 9.14 -8.88
CA GLY A 55 13.24 9.00 -10.30
C GLY A 55 13.49 10.35 -10.98
N LYS A 56 12.72 11.39 -10.64
CA LYS A 56 12.95 12.76 -11.14
C LYS A 56 14.26 13.35 -10.63
N PHE A 57 14.60 13.17 -9.36
CA PHE A 57 15.88 13.66 -8.83
C PHE A 57 17.08 12.96 -9.46
N ALA A 58 16.96 11.65 -9.74
CA ALA A 58 18.03 10.90 -10.41
C ALA A 58 18.18 11.28 -11.89
N GLU A 59 17.08 11.62 -12.54
CA GLU A 59 17.04 12.03 -13.94
C GLU A 59 17.84 13.30 -14.24
N ASP A 60 17.93 14.24 -13.29
CA ASP A 60 18.79 15.42 -13.40
C ASP A 60 20.27 15.04 -13.61
N TYR A 61 20.66 13.83 -13.20
CA TYR A 61 21.99 13.25 -13.41
C TYR A 61 22.06 12.26 -14.59
N GLN A 62 21.03 12.22 -15.45
CA GLN A 62 20.91 11.27 -16.58
C GLN A 62 21.04 9.80 -16.13
N ARG A 63 20.59 9.50 -14.92
CA ARG A 63 20.61 8.15 -14.32
C ARG A 63 19.26 7.86 -13.67
N GLY A 64 19.01 6.61 -13.33
CA GLY A 64 17.82 6.20 -12.58
C GLY A 64 16.89 5.30 -13.36
N TRP A 65 15.80 4.90 -12.72
CA TRP A 65 14.80 4.04 -13.36
C TRP A 65 13.92 4.82 -14.36
N LEU A 66 13.73 6.13 -14.11
CA LEU A 66 12.84 7.00 -14.88
C LEU A 66 13.42 7.36 -16.25
N THR A 67 14.74 7.50 -16.36
CA THR A 67 15.43 7.87 -17.61
C THR A 67 15.25 6.84 -18.71
N THR A 68 15.14 5.56 -18.34
CA THR A 68 14.92 4.46 -19.30
C THR A 68 13.47 4.44 -19.81
N LEU A 69 12.50 4.78 -18.95
CA LEU A 69 11.08 4.73 -19.30
C LEU A 69 10.60 5.99 -20.03
N ARG A 70 11.08 7.18 -19.64
CA ARG A 70 10.52 8.45 -20.11
C ARG A 70 10.76 8.73 -21.59
N ASN A 71 11.82 8.18 -22.16
CA ASN A 71 12.14 8.34 -23.58
C ASN A 71 11.29 7.44 -24.50
N SER A 72 10.63 6.43 -23.96
CA SER A 72 9.95 5.39 -24.75
C SER A 72 8.46 5.22 -24.42
N HIS A 73 7.98 5.80 -23.32
CA HIS A 73 6.63 5.58 -22.82
C HIS A 73 5.89 6.87 -22.44
N SER A 74 4.56 6.79 -22.42
CA SER A 74 3.69 7.89 -22.01
C SER A 74 3.79 8.18 -20.50
N GLN A 75 3.34 9.37 -20.10
CA GLN A 75 3.30 9.77 -18.70
C GLN A 75 2.37 8.86 -17.86
N ASP A 76 1.26 8.39 -18.45
CA ASP A 76 0.31 7.49 -17.80
C ASP A 76 0.92 6.10 -17.55
N TYR A 77 1.71 5.61 -18.51
CA TYR A 77 2.44 4.35 -18.34
C TYR A 77 3.47 4.47 -17.21
N THR A 78 4.19 5.58 -17.15
CA THR A 78 5.17 5.84 -16.08
C THR A 78 4.51 5.90 -14.70
N TYR A 79 3.35 6.56 -14.59
CA TYR A 79 2.58 6.59 -13.35
C TYR A 79 2.11 5.19 -12.94
N THR A 80 1.50 4.45 -13.87
CA THR A 80 0.98 3.10 -13.61
C THR A 80 2.10 2.16 -13.21
N THR A 81 3.27 2.28 -13.82
CA THR A 81 4.48 1.51 -13.48
C THR A 81 4.98 1.85 -12.08
N SER A 82 5.05 3.13 -11.70
CA SER A 82 5.46 3.55 -10.35
C SER A 82 4.49 3.06 -9.27
N PHE A 83 3.20 2.98 -9.62
CA PHE A 83 2.15 2.47 -8.74
C PHE A 83 2.22 0.95 -8.62
N HIS A 84 2.44 0.23 -9.73
CA HIS A 84 2.66 -1.21 -9.72
C HIS A 84 3.89 -1.59 -8.88
N TRP A 85 5.02 -0.88 -9.05
CA TRP A 85 6.21 -1.05 -8.22
C TRP A 85 5.90 -0.90 -6.73
N SER A 86 5.12 0.12 -6.38
CA SER A 86 4.73 0.37 -4.98
C SER A 86 3.89 -0.74 -4.36
N ILE A 87 2.92 -1.25 -5.12
CA ILE A 87 2.12 -2.40 -4.68
C ILE A 87 3.02 -3.62 -4.51
N ALA A 88 3.90 -3.88 -5.48
CA ALA A 88 4.84 -4.99 -5.42
C ALA A 88 5.72 -4.92 -4.17
N GLN A 89 6.23 -3.76 -3.78
CA GLN A 89 7.02 -3.64 -2.55
C GLN A 89 6.21 -3.90 -1.28
N LEU A 90 4.92 -3.51 -1.25
CA LEU A 90 4.05 -3.73 -0.10
C LEU A 90 3.60 -5.19 0.03
N THR A 91 3.43 -5.90 -1.10
CA THR A 91 2.93 -7.29 -1.15
C THR A 91 4.02 -8.34 -1.41
N LEU A 92 5.29 -7.92 -1.49
CA LEU A 92 6.42 -8.75 -1.93
C LEU A 92 6.21 -9.36 -3.34
N GLY A 93 5.53 -8.63 -4.21
CA GLY A 93 5.37 -8.98 -5.63
C GLY A 93 6.61 -8.71 -6.46
N ALA A 94 6.61 -9.22 -7.70
CA ALA A 94 7.63 -8.91 -8.67
C ALA A 94 7.33 -7.58 -9.39
N SER A 95 8.37 -6.78 -9.63
CA SER A 95 8.27 -5.55 -10.43
C SER A 95 9.29 -5.58 -11.57
N GLU A 96 8.87 -5.13 -12.76
CA GLU A 96 9.76 -4.98 -13.92
C GLU A 96 10.80 -3.86 -13.73
N VAL A 97 10.47 -2.85 -12.91
CA VAL A 97 11.36 -1.73 -12.63
C VAL A 97 12.37 -2.10 -11.56
N THR A 98 13.65 -1.88 -11.88
CA THR A 98 14.76 -2.10 -10.96
C THR A 98 15.45 -0.77 -10.64
N ALA A 99 16.06 -0.71 -9.46
CA ALA A 99 16.80 0.46 -9.01
C ALA A 99 18.16 0.55 -9.74
N SER A 100 18.38 1.68 -10.41
CA SER A 100 19.60 1.96 -11.20
C SER A 100 20.66 2.71 -10.40
N THR A 101 20.27 3.36 -9.29
CA THR A 101 21.17 4.12 -8.42
C THR A 101 21.23 3.54 -7.00
N THR A 102 22.31 3.85 -6.26
CA THR A 102 22.46 3.42 -4.87
C THR A 102 21.37 3.95 -3.96
N LEU A 103 20.90 5.19 -4.17
CA LEU A 103 19.82 5.78 -3.39
C LEU A 103 18.48 5.09 -3.65
N GLU A 104 18.16 4.82 -4.93
CA GLU A 104 16.98 4.03 -5.29
C GLU A 104 17.06 2.63 -4.68
N ARG A 105 18.24 1.98 -4.71
CA ARG A 105 18.44 0.65 -4.09
C ARG A 105 18.22 0.67 -2.60
N LEU A 106 18.78 1.65 -1.89
CA LEU A 106 18.59 1.78 -0.44
C LEU A 106 17.11 1.98 -0.10
N PHE A 107 16.43 2.84 -0.86
CA PHE A 107 14.98 3.04 -0.71
C PHE A 107 14.19 1.74 -0.97
N SER A 108 14.51 1.00 -2.04
CA SER A 108 13.89 -0.30 -2.31
C SER A 108 14.08 -1.28 -1.17
N VAL A 109 15.28 -1.37 -0.59
CA VAL A 109 15.57 -2.26 0.55
C VAL A 109 14.73 -1.89 1.76
N VAL A 110 14.66 -0.60 2.12
CA VAL A 110 13.81 -0.13 3.23
C VAL A 110 12.35 -0.46 2.97
N MET A 111 11.86 -0.24 1.75
CA MET A 111 10.48 -0.55 1.38
C MET A 111 10.17 -2.05 1.43
N LEU A 112 11.12 -2.93 1.09
CA LEU A 112 10.95 -4.39 1.23
C LEU A 112 10.83 -4.80 2.70
N PHE A 113 11.66 -4.24 3.59
CA PHE A 113 11.53 -4.50 5.03
C PHE A 113 10.18 -4.03 5.58
N LEU A 114 9.74 -2.83 5.19
CA LEU A 114 8.43 -2.31 5.59
C LEU A 114 7.28 -3.16 5.03
N GLY A 115 7.37 -3.60 3.77
CA GLY A 115 6.40 -4.49 3.14
C GLY A 115 6.32 -5.86 3.82
N LEU A 116 7.46 -6.40 4.25
CA LEU A 116 7.52 -7.65 5.03
C LEU A 116 6.81 -7.52 6.37
N ILE A 117 7.10 -6.45 7.13
CA ILE A 117 6.44 -6.19 8.41
C ILE A 117 4.94 -5.98 8.18
N PHE A 118 4.57 -5.18 7.17
CA PHE A 118 3.18 -4.91 6.83
C PHE A 118 2.40 -6.18 6.49
N SER A 119 2.93 -7.03 5.62
CA SER A 119 2.32 -8.30 5.22
C SER A 119 2.22 -9.30 6.38
N SER A 120 3.19 -9.29 7.29
CA SER A 120 3.19 -10.13 8.50
C SER A 120 2.10 -9.68 9.49
N VAL A 121 1.97 -8.37 9.71
CA VAL A 121 0.91 -7.81 10.58
C VAL A 121 -0.47 -8.05 9.97
N LEU A 122 -0.61 -7.86 8.64
CA LEU A 122 -1.86 -8.09 7.95
C LEU A 122 -2.30 -9.55 8.07
N SER A 123 -1.42 -10.52 7.76
CA SER A 123 -1.74 -11.94 7.88
C SER A 123 -2.08 -12.35 9.32
N SER A 124 -1.31 -11.88 10.31
CA SER A 124 -1.59 -12.10 11.73
C SER A 124 -2.97 -11.56 12.14
N SER A 125 -3.32 -10.35 11.72
CA SER A 125 -4.63 -9.75 12.03
C SER A 125 -5.80 -10.53 11.45
N LEU A 126 -5.63 -11.10 10.24
CA LEU A 126 -6.62 -11.97 9.61
C LEU A 126 -6.77 -13.29 10.38
N SER A 127 -5.66 -13.91 10.80
CA SER A 127 -5.69 -15.14 11.60
C SER A 127 -6.39 -14.93 12.93
N VAL A 128 -6.10 -13.84 13.65
CA VAL A 128 -6.76 -13.49 14.92
C VAL A 128 -8.27 -13.29 14.71
N ALA A 129 -8.67 -12.60 13.64
CA ALA A 129 -10.09 -12.42 13.32
C ALA A 129 -10.81 -13.74 13.00
N MET A 130 -10.15 -14.67 12.32
CA MET A 130 -10.70 -16.01 12.05
C MET A 130 -10.85 -16.85 13.32
N ILE A 131 -9.83 -16.87 14.17
CA ILE A 131 -9.86 -17.61 15.44
C ILE A 131 -10.95 -17.06 16.36
N GLY A 132 -11.08 -15.73 16.45
CA GLY A 132 -12.15 -15.10 17.22
C GLY A 132 -13.54 -15.54 16.78
N ARG A 133 -13.77 -15.66 15.46
CA ARG A 133 -15.04 -16.19 14.92
C ARG A 133 -15.27 -17.65 15.27
N GLN A 134 -14.24 -18.49 15.18
CA GLN A 134 -14.37 -19.91 15.52
C GLN A 134 -14.72 -20.11 17.00
N MET A 135 -14.18 -19.30 17.92
CA MET A 135 -14.54 -19.39 19.34
C MET A 135 -16.02 -19.04 19.57
N GLN A 136 -16.53 -17.98 18.94
CA GLN A 136 -17.93 -17.58 19.08
C GLN A 136 -18.91 -18.67 18.62
N TYR A 137 -18.61 -19.37 17.53
CA TYR A 137 -19.44 -20.50 17.09
C TYR A 137 -19.43 -21.66 18.09
N ARG A 138 -18.29 -21.93 18.75
CA ARG A 138 -18.16 -23.03 19.73
C ARG A 138 -18.83 -22.75 21.07
N GLU A 139 -19.06 -21.48 21.41
CA GLU A 139 -19.77 -21.09 22.65
C GLU A 139 -21.30 -21.11 22.48
N GLN A 140 -21.80 -21.21 21.24
CA GLN A 140 -23.24 -21.28 20.93
C GLN A 140 -23.78 -22.72 20.83
N ASP A 141 -22.88 -23.72 20.78
CA ASP A 141 -23.19 -25.16 20.83
C ASP A 141 -23.13 -25.68 22.28
#